data_AF-A0A9E7JWF1-F1
#
_entry.id   AF-A0A9E7JWF1-F1
#
_cell.length_a   1.000
_cell.length_b   1.000
_cell.length_c   1.000
_cell.angle_alpha   90.00
_cell.angle_beta   90.00
_cell.angle_gamma   90.00
#
_symmetry.space_group_name_H-M   'P 1'
#
loop_
_entity.id
_entity.type
_entity.pdbx_description
1 polymer ?
#
loop_
_entity_poly.entity_id
_entity_poly.type
_entity_poly.pdbx_seq_one_letter_code
_entity_poly.pdbx_strand_id
1 'polypeptide(L)'
;MGLNLLLLVAMVATNILSLYHLSSTRSPTPSSTTPADVPDHLLHQLHTIRATISHLTRLRSSSSSSSAAASAPPPELLLYSRIAPIASSCSDHPDLLHRYMNYTPFAACPRDDAGAVAEALILRGCHPLPRRRCFSPTAPKVPASLPSDPFHAALPDAAVLWPLSAACRSFSCLPPALGFDPKIEATRFLSARSVLDLPLTQLLNLARSAGAAPIRLGLDVGGGTGTLAVQLRRMANATVLTTTLDLGAPYSEAAALRGVVPLHAPLQQRFPVQDGVLDLVRTGHAVNRWIPGPALEFLLYDADRVLRPGGLLWMDHFFCRAGDLDAVYVPMIGHLGYRRIKWTVASKTDAGGLKNGEVYLTALLQKPLPASSTAVKASSS
;
A
#
# COMPACT_ATOMS: atom_id res chain seq x y z
N MET A 1 14.51 5.12 -48.52
CA MET A 1 15.31 4.19 -47.70
C MET A 1 16.37 4.86 -46.80
N GLY A 2 16.78 6.12 -47.05
CA GLY A 2 17.84 6.79 -46.27
C GLY A 2 17.49 7.13 -44.80
N LEU A 3 16.24 7.47 -44.48
CA LEU A 3 15.85 7.85 -43.11
C LEU A 3 15.91 6.68 -42.11
N ASN A 4 15.55 5.47 -42.55
CA ASN A 4 15.61 4.27 -41.71
C ASN A 4 17.05 3.85 -41.42
N LEU A 5 17.97 4.04 -42.38
CA LEU A 5 19.39 3.78 -42.17
C LEU A 5 19.99 4.78 -41.18
N LEU A 6 19.62 6.06 -41.27
CA LEU A 6 20.11 7.10 -40.36
C LEU A 6 19.65 6.85 -38.91
N LEU A 7 18.40 6.40 -38.73
CA LEU A 7 17.83 6.08 -37.42
C LEU A 7 18.45 4.81 -36.83
N LEU A 8 18.73 3.80 -37.67
CA LEU A 8 19.46 2.61 -37.27
C LEU A 8 20.88 2.96 -36.81
N VAL A 9 21.60 3.79 -37.59
CA VAL A 9 22.95 4.25 -37.25
C VAL A 9 22.95 5.05 -35.95
N ALA A 10 21.98 5.94 -35.74
CA ALA A 10 21.84 6.70 -34.51
C ALA A 10 21.57 5.79 -33.30
N MET A 11 20.66 4.81 -33.44
CA MET A 11 20.34 3.86 -32.37
C MET A 11 21.55 2.99 -32.01
N VAL A 12 22.27 2.48 -33.01
CA VAL A 12 23.49 1.70 -32.82
C VAL A 12 24.58 2.53 -32.14
N ALA A 13 24.80 3.77 -32.59
CA ALA A 13 25.79 4.68 -31.99
C ALA A 13 25.48 4.97 -30.50
N THR A 14 24.21 5.22 -30.16
CA THR A 14 23.81 5.46 -28.75
C THR A 14 23.99 4.23 -27.86
N ASN A 15 23.76 3.02 -28.38
CA ASN A 15 23.98 1.78 -27.65
C ASN A 15 25.47 1.46 -27.45
N ILE A 16 26.31 1.68 -28.47
CA ILE A 16 27.76 1.51 -28.37
C ILE A 16 28.36 2.49 -27.35
N LEU A 17 27.91 3.75 -27.37
CA LEU A 17 28.38 4.76 -26.40
C LEU A 17 27.97 4.42 -24.97
N SER A 18 26.78 3.83 -24.79
CA SER A 18 26.31 3.34 -23.49
C SER A 18 27.13 2.14 -22.99
N LEU A 19 27.49 1.21 -23.88
CA LEU A 19 28.36 0.06 -23.58
C LEU A 19 29.79 0.49 -23.22
N TYR A 20 30.31 1.53 -23.88
CA TYR A 20 31.60 2.15 -23.53
C TYR A 20 31.56 2.74 -22.12
N HIS A 21 30.47 3.44 -21.76
CA HIS A 21 30.28 4.03 -20.43
C HIS A 21 30.19 2.95 -19.32
N LEU A 22 29.55 1.82 -19.61
CA LEU A 22 29.46 0.67 -18.69
C LEU A 22 30.80 -0.07 -18.54
N SER A 23 31.64 -0.10 -19.59
CA SER A 23 32.96 -0.75 -19.53
C SER A 23 34.01 0.15 -18.86
N SER A 24 33.95 1.47 -19.03
CA SER A 24 34.89 2.42 -18.44
C SER A 24 34.76 2.57 -16.91
N THR A 25 33.68 2.07 -16.31
CA THR A 25 33.45 2.13 -14.85
C THR A 25 33.94 0.87 -14.11
N ARG A 26 34.51 -0.11 -14.82
CA ARG A 26 35.17 -1.28 -14.22
C ARG A 26 36.68 -1.20 -14.35
N SER A 27 37.32 -0.42 -13.48
CA SER A 27 38.73 -0.62 -13.10
C SER A 27 38.97 -0.02 -11.72
N PRO A 28 39.21 -0.83 -10.68
CA PRO A 28 39.70 -0.32 -9.41
C PRO A 28 41.23 -0.39 -9.41
N THR A 29 41.91 0.74 -9.58
CA THR A 29 43.28 0.90 -9.10
C THR A 29 43.52 2.37 -8.69
N PRO A 30 44.20 2.62 -7.55
CA PRO A 30 44.29 3.95 -6.99
C PRO A 30 45.53 4.66 -7.52
N SER A 31 45.37 5.62 -8.42
CA SER A 31 46.28 6.77 -8.51
C SER A 31 45.63 7.89 -9.29
N SER A 32 45.88 9.11 -8.80
CA SER A 32 45.38 10.39 -9.27
C SER A 32 45.42 10.58 -10.79
N THR A 33 44.28 10.90 -11.38
CA THR A 33 44.10 12.00 -12.36
C THR A 33 42.60 12.16 -12.60
N THR A 34 42.15 13.42 -12.68
CA THR A 34 40.77 13.87 -12.89
C THR A 34 39.98 13.02 -13.90
N PRO A 35 38.74 12.59 -13.62
CA PRO A 35 37.90 11.98 -14.65
C PRO A 35 37.69 13.02 -15.75
N ALA A 36 37.89 12.63 -17.00
CA ALA A 36 37.63 13.48 -18.15
C ALA A 36 36.12 13.79 -18.19
N ASP A 37 35.74 14.93 -17.61
CA ASP A 37 34.37 15.44 -17.70
C ASP A 37 34.02 15.65 -19.17
N VAL A 38 32.96 14.97 -19.62
CA VAL A 38 32.40 15.16 -20.95
C VAL A 38 31.93 16.61 -21.03
N PRO A 39 32.42 17.42 -21.97
CA PRO A 39 32.03 18.82 -22.09
C PRO A 39 30.50 19.00 -22.15
N ASP A 40 29.96 19.93 -21.36
CA ASP A 40 28.51 20.16 -21.23
C ASP A 40 27.77 20.37 -22.57
N HIS A 41 28.46 20.92 -23.57
CA HIS A 41 27.90 21.10 -24.90
C HIS A 41 27.53 19.77 -25.59
N LEU A 42 28.29 18.70 -25.35
CA LEU A 42 28.01 17.36 -25.88
C LEU A 42 26.82 16.72 -25.15
N LEU A 43 26.69 16.94 -23.84
CA LEU A 43 25.52 16.52 -23.07
C LEU A 43 24.26 17.25 -23.55
N HIS A 44 24.36 18.57 -23.75
CA HIS A 44 23.26 19.37 -24.28
C HIS A 44 22.85 18.91 -25.69
N GLN A 45 23.82 18.61 -26.56
CA GLN A 45 23.54 18.04 -27.89
C GLN A 45 22.86 16.68 -27.80
N LEU A 46 23.28 15.79 -26.90
CA LEU A 46 22.64 14.50 -26.67
C LEU A 46 21.19 14.64 -26.17
N HIS A 47 20.94 15.55 -25.23
CA HIS A 47 19.58 15.85 -24.77
C HIS A 47 18.70 16.40 -25.90
N THR A 48 19.26 17.29 -26.73
CA THR A 48 18.57 17.85 -27.90
C THR A 48 18.23 16.74 -28.90
N ILE A 49 19.19 15.89 -29.26
CA ILE A 49 18.98 14.76 -30.17
C ILE A 49 17.91 13.80 -29.62
N ARG A 50 17.95 13.48 -28.32
CA ARG A 50 16.96 12.60 -27.66
C ARG A 50 15.55 13.20 -27.67
N ALA A 51 15.44 14.51 -27.45
CA ALA A 51 14.18 15.24 -27.53
C ALA A 51 13.65 15.26 -28.96
N THR A 52 14.51 15.50 -29.96
CA THR A 52 14.15 15.49 -31.38
C THR A 52 13.70 14.10 -31.84
N ILE A 53 14.39 13.02 -31.44
CA ILE A 53 13.99 11.64 -31.77
C ILE A 53 12.62 11.33 -31.13
N SER A 54 12.42 11.74 -29.88
CA SER A 54 11.14 11.53 -29.18
C SER A 54 10.00 12.30 -29.85
N HIS A 55 10.26 13.53 -30.31
CA HIS A 55 9.32 14.34 -31.08
C HIS A 55 9.00 13.74 -32.46
N LEU A 56 10.02 13.30 -33.20
CA LEU A 56 9.86 12.65 -34.51
C LEU A 56 9.13 11.29 -34.40
N THR A 57 9.36 10.54 -33.33
CA THR A 57 8.64 9.28 -33.06
C THR A 57 7.16 9.56 -32.78
N ARG A 58 6.85 10.65 -32.06
CA ARG A 58 5.48 11.12 -31.82
C ARG A 58 4.80 11.59 -33.11
N LEU A 59 5.50 12.35 -33.95
CA LEU A 59 5.00 12.78 -35.26
C LEU A 59 4.75 11.61 -36.21
N ARG A 60 5.61 10.59 -36.20
CA ARG A 60 5.43 9.35 -36.97
C ARG A 60 4.22 8.54 -36.48
N SER A 61 3.93 8.55 -35.17
CA SER A 61 2.69 7.96 -34.64
C SER A 61 1.43 8.72 -35.07
N SER A 62 1.54 10.03 -35.35
CA SER A 62 0.44 10.83 -35.89
C SER A 62 0.30 10.77 -37.42
N SER A 63 1.36 10.41 -38.16
CA SER A 63 1.33 10.35 -39.63
C SER A 63 1.05 8.96 -40.19
N SER A 64 1.05 7.91 -39.35
CA SER A 64 0.69 6.53 -39.76
C SER A 64 -0.77 6.17 -39.48
N SER A 65 -1.62 7.14 -39.15
CA SER A 65 -3.05 6.93 -38.83
C SER A 65 -3.98 7.08 -40.04
N SER A 66 -3.55 6.61 -41.22
CA SER A 66 -4.52 6.20 -42.24
C SER A 66 -5.04 4.79 -41.89
N SER A 67 -6.28 4.74 -41.39
CA SER A 67 -7.22 3.60 -41.36
C SER A 67 -7.35 2.68 -40.13
N ALA A 68 -7.00 3.09 -38.91
CA ALA A 68 -7.60 2.50 -37.72
C ALA A 68 -7.77 3.57 -36.65
N ALA A 69 -9.01 3.81 -36.22
CA ALA A 69 -9.31 4.68 -35.09
C ALA A 69 -8.54 4.16 -33.87
N ALA A 70 -7.41 4.81 -33.55
CA ALA A 70 -6.74 4.61 -32.28
C ALA A 70 -7.70 5.14 -31.22
N SER A 71 -8.49 4.23 -30.64
CA SER A 71 -9.35 4.56 -29.51
C SER A 71 -8.48 5.24 -28.46
N ALA A 72 -8.93 6.38 -27.96
CA ALA A 72 -8.33 6.97 -26.78
C ALA A 72 -8.20 5.87 -25.72
N PRO A 73 -7.08 5.81 -24.98
CA PRO A 73 -6.92 4.80 -23.94
C PRO A 73 -8.18 4.83 -23.05
N PRO A 74 -8.78 3.67 -22.74
CA PRO A 74 -9.97 3.61 -21.91
C PRO A 74 -9.83 4.55 -20.70
N PRO A 75 -10.84 5.38 -20.37
CA PRO A 75 -10.77 6.32 -19.26
C PRO A 75 -10.31 5.66 -17.95
N GLU A 76 -10.67 4.40 -17.75
CA GLU A 76 -10.23 3.55 -16.63
C GLU A 76 -8.70 3.33 -16.57
N LEU A 77 -7.99 3.25 -17.71
CA LEU A 77 -6.53 3.15 -17.72
C LEU A 77 -5.86 4.45 -17.26
N LEU A 78 -6.44 5.60 -17.64
CA LEU A 78 -5.97 6.91 -17.17
C LEU A 78 -6.25 7.07 -15.68
N LEU A 79 -7.42 6.64 -15.21
CA LEU A 79 -7.76 6.59 -13.79
C LEU A 79 -6.78 5.69 -13.02
N TYR A 80 -6.48 4.50 -13.55
CA TYR A 80 -5.49 3.58 -12.99
C TYR A 80 -4.12 4.25 -12.86
N SER A 81 -3.66 4.97 -13.89
CA SER A 81 -2.35 5.67 -13.84
C SER A 81 -2.26 6.79 -12.81
N ARG A 82 -3.41 7.40 -12.44
CA ARG A 82 -3.49 8.49 -11.45
C ARG A 82 -3.66 7.98 -10.01
N ILE A 83 -4.21 6.77 -9.85
CA ILE A 83 -4.43 6.11 -8.56
C ILE A 83 -3.32 5.06 -8.26
N ALA A 84 -2.53 4.69 -9.28
CA ALA A 84 -1.35 3.84 -9.19
C ALA A 84 -0.24 4.45 -8.30
N PRO A 85 0.69 3.62 -7.78
CA PRO A 85 1.59 3.99 -6.66
C PRO A 85 2.72 4.96 -7.02
N ILE A 86 2.74 5.48 -8.24
CA ILE A 86 3.66 6.55 -8.61
C ILE A 86 2.94 7.83 -8.24
N ALA A 87 3.63 8.74 -7.55
CA ALA A 87 3.09 9.96 -6.98
C ALA A 87 2.62 10.99 -8.04
N SER A 88 1.81 10.57 -9.01
CA SER A 88 1.31 11.35 -10.14
C SER A 88 0.44 12.49 -9.67
N SER A 89 -0.32 12.32 -8.58
CA SER A 89 -1.15 13.39 -8.02
C SER A 89 -0.34 14.49 -7.33
N CYS A 90 0.99 14.34 -7.16
CA CYS A 90 1.82 15.40 -6.61
C CYS A 90 1.84 16.65 -7.49
N SER A 91 1.73 16.51 -8.81
CA SER A 91 1.66 17.66 -9.72
C SER A 91 0.42 18.50 -9.50
N ASP A 92 -0.65 17.93 -8.96
CA ASP A 92 -1.93 18.60 -8.70
C ASP A 92 -1.91 19.37 -7.37
N HIS A 93 -0.83 19.24 -6.59
CA HIS A 93 -0.67 19.85 -5.26
C HIS A 93 0.66 20.60 -5.09
N PRO A 94 0.99 21.56 -5.97
CA PRO A 94 2.30 22.22 -5.99
C PRO A 94 2.63 22.96 -4.68
N ASP A 95 1.66 23.61 -4.04
CA ASP A 95 1.89 24.37 -2.79
C ASP A 95 2.20 23.46 -1.60
N LEU A 96 1.53 22.30 -1.51
CA LEU A 96 1.81 21.31 -0.49
C LEU A 96 3.16 20.64 -0.75
N LEU A 97 3.46 20.33 -2.01
CA LEU A 97 4.74 19.75 -2.41
C LEU A 97 5.90 20.72 -2.14
N HIS A 98 5.75 22.00 -2.44
CA HIS A 98 6.75 23.03 -2.17
C HIS A 98 7.05 23.12 -0.67
N ARG A 99 6.02 23.17 0.18
CA ARG A 99 6.18 23.15 1.65
C ARG A 99 6.85 21.86 2.14
N TYR A 100 6.44 20.71 1.62
CA TYR A 100 7.04 19.42 1.99
C TYR A 100 8.52 19.35 1.60
N MET A 101 8.87 19.89 0.43
CA MET A 101 10.23 19.88 -0.13
C MET A 101 11.10 21.05 0.32
N ASN A 102 10.59 21.94 1.18
CA ASN A 102 11.37 23.03 1.77
C ASN A 102 12.23 22.49 2.92
N TYR A 103 13.43 22.03 2.58
CA TYR A 103 14.43 21.57 3.54
C TYR A 103 15.83 21.74 2.97
N THR A 104 16.83 21.80 3.86
CA THR A 104 18.23 21.87 3.46
C THR A 104 18.74 20.46 3.12
N PRO A 105 19.26 20.23 1.90
CA PRO A 105 19.90 18.98 1.55
C PRO A 105 21.07 18.65 2.49
N PHE A 106 21.27 17.37 2.78
CA PHE A 106 22.29 16.83 3.68
C PHE A 106 22.19 17.33 5.14
N ALA A 107 21.04 17.88 5.54
CA ALA A 107 20.73 18.23 6.92
C ALA A 107 19.67 17.29 7.52
N ALA A 108 19.34 17.47 8.79
CA ALA A 108 18.17 16.82 9.39
C ALA A 108 16.90 17.27 8.66
N CYS A 109 16.01 16.33 8.34
CA CYS A 109 14.72 16.67 7.77
C CYS A 109 13.92 17.48 8.80
N PRO A 110 13.21 18.55 8.36
CA PRO A 110 12.31 19.30 9.21
C PRO A 110 11.37 18.36 9.98
N ARG A 111 11.36 18.51 11.30
CA ARG A 111 10.67 17.63 12.26
C ARG A 111 9.21 18.03 12.46
N ASP A 112 8.74 18.96 11.65
CA ASP A 112 7.63 19.86 11.94
C ASP A 112 6.29 19.13 12.19
N ASP A 113 5.25 19.93 12.37
CA ASP A 113 3.87 19.62 11.94
C ASP A 113 3.77 19.14 10.45
N ALA A 114 4.92 18.96 9.77
CA ALA A 114 5.19 18.31 8.51
C ALA A 114 4.80 16.82 8.45
N GLY A 115 4.62 16.13 9.59
CA GLY A 115 3.87 14.86 9.59
C GLY A 115 2.48 15.06 8.96
N ALA A 116 1.78 16.14 9.33
CA ALA A 116 0.50 16.49 8.74
C ALA A 116 0.61 16.91 7.27
N VAL A 117 1.71 17.56 6.85
CA VAL A 117 1.92 17.90 5.43
C VAL A 117 2.21 16.64 4.59
N ALA A 118 3.05 15.74 5.11
CA ALA A 118 3.35 14.45 4.48
C ALA A 118 2.06 13.62 4.32
N GLU A 119 1.30 13.46 5.40
CA GLU A 119 0.03 12.73 5.39
C GLU A 119 -1.01 13.41 4.51
N ALA A 120 -1.09 14.75 4.52
CA ALA A 120 -2.01 15.48 3.65
C ALA A 120 -1.71 15.26 2.15
N LEU A 121 -0.43 15.11 1.79
CA LEU A 121 -0.01 14.71 0.44
C LEU A 121 -0.38 13.25 0.16
N ILE A 122 -0.04 12.34 1.08
CA ILE A 122 -0.31 10.90 0.96
C ILE A 122 -1.81 10.63 0.75
N LEU A 123 -2.67 11.27 1.55
CA LEU A 123 -4.13 11.17 1.45
C LEU A 123 -4.71 11.74 0.15
N ARG A 124 -3.93 12.56 -0.56
CA ARG A 124 -4.28 13.11 -1.88
C ARG A 124 -3.69 12.31 -3.04
N GLY A 125 -3.14 11.11 -2.76
CA GLY A 125 -2.48 10.29 -3.77
C GLY A 125 -1.11 10.82 -4.21
N CYS A 126 -0.64 11.91 -3.61
CA CYS A 126 0.75 12.32 -3.71
C CYS A 126 1.51 11.57 -2.64
N HIS A 127 1.98 10.35 -2.91
CA HIS A 127 2.90 9.70 -1.99
C HIS A 127 4.23 10.45 -2.09
N PRO A 128 4.51 11.45 -1.23
CA PRO A 128 5.67 12.27 -1.44
C PRO A 128 6.85 11.33 -1.31
N LEU A 129 7.69 11.28 -2.34
CA LEU A 129 8.91 10.50 -2.26
C LEU A 129 9.55 10.83 -0.91
N PRO A 130 9.94 9.83 -0.09
CA PRO A 130 10.59 10.08 1.20
C PRO A 130 11.62 11.18 0.98
N ARG A 131 11.69 12.23 1.81
CA ARG A 131 12.63 13.33 1.57
C ARG A 131 14.04 12.75 1.35
N ARG A 132 14.47 12.63 0.09
CA ARG A 132 15.61 11.78 -0.29
C ARG A 132 16.95 12.44 -0.04
N ARG A 133 16.92 13.72 0.30
CA ARG A 133 18.09 14.57 0.42
C ARG A 133 18.26 15.11 1.83
N CYS A 134 17.50 14.66 2.83
CA CYS A 134 17.74 14.99 4.23
C CYS A 134 17.67 13.72 5.09
N PHE A 135 18.18 13.79 6.31
CA PHE A 135 18.21 12.67 7.24
C PHE A 135 16.93 12.65 8.08
N SER A 136 16.13 11.58 7.98
CA SER A 136 14.89 11.44 8.74
C SER A 136 15.15 11.58 10.24
N PRO A 137 14.30 12.33 10.98
CA PRO A 137 14.39 12.36 12.43
C PRO A 137 14.17 10.95 12.99
N THR A 138 14.85 10.65 14.10
CA THR A 138 14.72 9.38 14.82
C THR A 138 14.31 9.64 16.25
N ALA A 139 13.58 8.69 16.84
CA ALA A 139 13.21 8.78 18.25
C ALA A 139 14.46 8.89 19.14
N PRO A 140 14.41 9.65 20.26
CA PRO A 140 15.56 9.85 21.13
C PRO A 140 16.11 8.55 21.74
N LYS A 141 15.22 7.59 22.06
CA LYS A 141 15.61 6.34 22.72
C LYS A 141 14.84 5.16 22.14
N VAL A 142 15.49 4.41 21.26
CA VAL A 142 14.94 3.16 20.72
C VAL A 142 15.29 2.01 21.67
N PRO A 143 14.33 1.14 22.06
CA PRO A 143 14.62 -0.05 22.83
C PRO A 143 15.62 -0.97 22.11
N ALA A 144 16.54 -1.56 22.86
CA ALA A 144 17.55 -2.46 22.29
C ALA A 144 16.98 -3.78 21.75
N SER A 145 15.81 -4.18 22.25
CA SER A 145 15.10 -5.39 21.82
C SER A 145 13.59 -5.17 21.84
N LEU A 146 12.87 -6.03 21.12
CA LEU A 146 11.41 -6.09 21.20
C LEU A 146 10.97 -6.55 22.60
N PRO A 147 9.82 -6.08 23.11
CA PRO A 147 9.28 -6.54 24.39
C PRO A 147 8.86 -8.01 24.30
N SER A 148 9.08 -8.76 25.39
CA SER A 148 8.59 -10.13 25.52
C SER A 148 7.06 -10.20 25.46
N ASP A 149 6.38 -9.22 26.06
CA ASP A 149 4.96 -8.98 25.93
C ASP A 149 4.68 -7.76 25.03
N PRO A 150 4.29 -7.96 23.76
CA PRO A 150 3.84 -6.87 22.89
C PRO A 150 2.62 -6.07 23.38
N PHE A 151 1.88 -6.50 24.40
CA PHE A 151 0.84 -5.70 25.05
C PHE A 151 1.22 -5.29 26.48
N HIS A 152 2.52 -5.04 26.71
CA HIS A 152 3.02 -4.53 27.98
C HIS A 152 2.24 -3.27 28.42
N ALA A 153 2.06 -3.11 29.74
CA ALA A 153 1.19 -2.11 30.35
C ALA A 153 1.49 -0.66 29.97
N ALA A 154 2.72 -0.36 29.53
CA ALA A 154 3.09 0.92 28.98
C ALA A 154 4.06 0.73 27.80
N LEU A 155 3.71 1.33 26.65
CA LEU A 155 4.64 1.52 25.54
C LEU A 155 5.63 2.65 25.90
N PRO A 156 6.90 2.56 25.46
CA PRO A 156 7.91 3.56 25.82
C PRO A 156 7.72 4.88 25.07
N ASP A 157 7.23 5.91 25.76
CA ASP A 157 7.03 7.26 25.19
C ASP A 157 8.30 7.85 24.55
N ALA A 158 9.48 7.55 25.10
CA ALA A 158 10.77 8.03 24.60
C ALA A 158 11.21 7.39 23.26
N ALA A 159 10.52 6.33 22.83
CA ALA A 159 10.80 5.63 21.58
C ALA A 159 9.97 6.13 20.39
N VAL A 160 9.25 7.23 20.57
CA VAL A 160 8.36 7.81 19.57
C VAL A 160 8.76 9.23 19.24
N LEU A 161 8.52 9.62 17.98
CA LEU A 161 8.59 11.00 17.53
C LEU A 161 7.24 11.69 17.73
N TRP A 162 7.00 12.22 18.93
CA TRP A 162 5.78 12.98 19.21
C TRP A 162 5.69 14.24 18.33
N PRO A 163 4.51 14.55 17.76
CA PRO A 163 4.32 15.79 17.00
C PRO A 163 4.62 17.01 17.89
N LEU A 164 5.31 18.00 17.34
CA LEU A 164 5.76 19.18 18.10
C LEU A 164 4.56 19.97 18.66
N SER A 165 3.50 20.11 17.88
CA SER A 165 2.25 20.78 18.29
C SER A 165 1.28 19.91 19.10
N ALA A 166 1.59 18.62 19.32
CA ALA A 166 0.67 17.74 20.03
C ALA A 166 0.57 18.15 21.51
N ALA A 167 -0.65 18.41 21.97
CA ALA A 167 -0.96 18.61 23.38
C ALA A 167 -0.70 17.34 24.22
N CYS A 168 -0.83 16.16 23.60
CA CYS A 168 -0.55 14.87 24.20
C CYS A 168 0.78 14.30 23.68
N ARG A 169 1.75 14.08 24.57
CA ARG A 169 3.09 13.54 24.26
C ARG A 169 3.41 12.24 25.02
N SER A 170 2.36 11.48 25.33
CA SER A 170 2.47 10.18 25.99
C SER A 170 1.35 9.26 25.50
N PHE A 171 1.62 7.96 25.41
CA PHE A 171 0.58 6.98 25.10
C PHE A 171 -0.56 7.01 26.12
N SER A 172 -0.27 7.42 27.36
CA SER A 172 -1.25 7.48 28.46
C SER A 172 -2.34 8.55 28.28
N CYS A 173 -2.08 9.61 27.51
CA CYS A 173 -3.07 10.66 27.25
C CYS A 173 -3.84 10.45 25.93
N LEU A 174 -3.51 9.40 25.15
CA LEU A 174 -4.25 9.08 23.94
C LEU A 174 -5.58 8.39 24.29
N PRO A 175 -6.67 8.67 23.56
CA PRO A 175 -7.95 8.01 23.80
C PRO A 175 -7.85 6.48 23.65
N PRO A 176 -8.38 5.69 24.61
CA PRO A 176 -8.31 4.22 24.55
C PRO A 176 -8.89 3.61 23.27
N ALA A 177 -9.90 4.25 22.69
CA ALA A 177 -10.57 3.81 21.47
C ALA A 177 -9.64 3.77 20.24
N LEU A 178 -8.52 4.50 20.26
CA LEU A 178 -7.54 4.52 19.18
C LEU A 178 -6.61 3.29 19.18
N GLY A 179 -6.77 2.35 20.11
CA GLY A 179 -6.00 1.10 20.12
C GLY A 179 -4.60 1.22 20.73
N PHE A 180 -4.38 2.25 21.55
CA PHE A 180 -3.16 2.41 22.36
C PHE A 180 -3.29 1.79 23.76
N ASP A 181 -4.50 1.46 24.21
CA ASP A 181 -4.71 0.79 25.51
C ASP A 181 -4.33 -0.70 25.43
N PRO A 182 -3.22 -1.12 26.06
CA PRO A 182 -2.76 -2.50 25.99
C PRO A 182 -3.74 -3.50 26.60
N LYS A 183 -4.52 -3.11 27.61
CA LYS A 183 -5.48 -4.02 28.28
C LYS A 183 -6.62 -4.38 27.32
N ILE A 184 -7.10 -3.39 26.57
CA ILE A 184 -8.14 -3.61 25.56
C ILE A 184 -7.56 -4.40 24.39
N GLU A 185 -6.40 -4.00 23.86
CA GLU A 185 -5.80 -4.64 22.69
C GLU A 185 -5.37 -6.09 22.95
N ALA A 186 -4.90 -6.42 24.16
CA ALA A 186 -4.50 -7.78 24.53
C ALA A 186 -5.63 -8.81 24.41
N THR A 187 -6.89 -8.38 24.54
CA THR A 187 -8.07 -9.25 24.43
C THR A 187 -8.82 -9.10 23.11
N ARG A 188 -8.47 -8.10 22.30
CA ARG A 188 -9.11 -7.86 21.01
C ARG A 188 -8.86 -9.05 20.06
N PHE A 189 -9.90 -9.41 19.30
CA PHE A 189 -9.96 -10.60 18.44
C PHE A 189 -9.97 -11.96 19.16
N LEU A 190 -9.91 -12.02 20.49
CA LEU A 190 -9.93 -13.30 21.22
C LEU A 190 -11.34 -13.77 21.56
N SER A 191 -12.30 -12.85 21.71
CA SER A 191 -13.70 -13.15 22.03
C SER A 191 -14.66 -12.36 21.14
N ALA A 192 -15.86 -12.92 20.93
CA ALA A 192 -16.93 -12.25 20.22
C ALA A 192 -17.77 -11.43 21.21
N ARG A 193 -18.06 -10.17 20.86
CA ARG A 193 -18.98 -9.28 21.57
C ARG A 193 -20.28 -9.10 20.81
N SER A 194 -20.27 -9.40 19.51
CA SER A 194 -21.41 -9.32 18.59
C SER A 194 -21.33 -10.43 17.55
N VAL A 195 -22.42 -10.62 16.79
CA VAL A 195 -22.49 -11.57 15.67
C VAL A 195 -21.54 -11.21 14.52
N LEU A 196 -21.13 -9.94 14.43
CA LEU A 196 -20.19 -9.44 13.43
C LEU A 196 -18.76 -9.86 13.74
N ASP A 197 -18.43 -10.13 15.00
CA ASP A 197 -17.07 -10.48 15.39
C ASP A 197 -16.67 -11.85 14.85
N LEU A 198 -15.39 -11.95 14.49
CA LEU A 198 -14.75 -13.20 14.11
C LEU A 198 -13.52 -13.43 14.99
N PRO A 199 -13.67 -14.10 16.14
CA PRO A 199 -12.54 -14.45 16.99
C PRO A 199 -11.49 -15.28 16.25
N LEU A 200 -10.21 -15.13 16.58
CA LEU A 200 -9.14 -15.79 15.86
C LEU A 200 -9.17 -17.31 15.96
N THR A 201 -9.65 -17.86 17.08
CA THR A 201 -9.90 -19.31 17.20
C THR A 201 -10.89 -19.78 16.13
N GLN A 202 -11.97 -19.02 15.91
CA GLN A 202 -12.96 -19.29 14.88
C GLN A 202 -12.38 -19.06 13.47
N LEU A 203 -11.64 -17.98 13.23
CA LEU A 203 -10.95 -17.73 11.95
C LEU A 203 -10.05 -18.90 11.56
N LEU A 204 -9.21 -19.37 12.49
CA LEU A 204 -8.28 -20.47 12.24
C LEU A 204 -9.01 -21.80 12.01
N ASN A 205 -10.12 -22.04 12.70
CA ASN A 205 -11.00 -23.19 12.45
C ASN A 205 -11.62 -23.14 11.05
N LEU A 206 -12.17 -21.99 10.66
CA LEU A 206 -12.75 -21.77 9.32
C LEU A 206 -11.69 -21.89 8.22
N ALA A 207 -10.48 -21.37 8.46
CA ALA A 207 -9.37 -21.53 7.51
C ALA A 207 -9.00 -23.00 7.32
N ARG A 208 -9.00 -23.81 8.40
CA ARG A 208 -8.77 -25.26 8.30
C ARG A 208 -9.89 -25.96 7.54
N SER A 209 -11.15 -25.71 7.85
CA SER A 209 -12.28 -26.37 7.17
C SER A 209 -12.40 -25.97 5.70
N ALA A 210 -11.99 -24.74 5.35
CA ALA A 210 -12.00 -24.25 3.98
C ALA A 210 -10.77 -24.67 3.15
N GLY A 211 -9.79 -25.36 3.75
CA GLY A 211 -8.53 -25.72 3.08
C GLY A 211 -7.58 -24.54 2.84
N ALA A 212 -7.75 -23.44 3.58
CA ALA A 212 -6.92 -22.24 3.50
C ALA A 212 -5.78 -22.22 4.54
N ALA A 213 -5.81 -23.11 5.53
CA ALA A 213 -4.76 -23.25 6.54
C ALA A 213 -3.48 -23.90 5.98
N PRO A 214 -2.31 -23.66 6.60
CA PRO A 214 -2.07 -22.68 7.69
C PRO A 214 -2.10 -21.23 7.18
N ILE A 215 -2.50 -20.29 8.05
CA ILE A 215 -2.30 -18.85 7.82
C ILE A 215 -0.88 -18.51 8.29
N ARG A 216 0.02 -18.24 7.36
CA ARG A 216 1.44 -17.94 7.63
C ARG A 216 1.79 -16.51 7.28
N LEU A 217 1.30 -15.99 6.15
CA LEU A 217 1.57 -14.64 5.67
C LEU A 217 0.27 -13.86 5.57
N GLY A 218 0.23 -12.65 6.11
CA GLY A 218 -0.95 -11.80 6.04
C GLY A 218 -0.67 -10.32 5.87
N LEU A 219 -1.73 -9.60 5.52
CA LEU A 219 -1.76 -8.14 5.44
C LEU A 219 -2.99 -7.62 6.19
N ASP A 220 -2.76 -6.75 7.17
CA ASP A 220 -3.81 -6.05 7.92
C ASP A 220 -3.93 -4.61 7.41
N VAL A 221 -4.99 -4.36 6.64
CA VAL A 221 -5.26 -3.08 6.00
C VAL A 221 -5.94 -2.15 6.99
N GLY A 222 -5.29 -1.03 7.31
CA GLY A 222 -5.76 -0.11 8.36
C GLY A 222 -5.70 -0.74 9.75
N GLY A 223 -4.65 -1.51 10.04
CA GLY A 223 -4.51 -2.26 11.30
C GLY A 223 -4.11 -1.43 12.52
N GLY A 224 -3.90 -0.12 12.35
CA GLY A 224 -3.54 0.80 13.43
C GLY A 224 -2.25 0.36 14.13
N THR A 225 -2.34 0.12 15.45
CA THR A 225 -1.22 -0.29 16.30
C THR A 225 -0.81 -1.77 16.17
N GLY A 226 -1.26 -2.47 15.12
CA GLY A 226 -0.80 -3.82 14.77
C GLY A 226 -1.38 -4.96 15.63
N THR A 227 -2.51 -4.74 16.29
CA THR A 227 -3.10 -5.72 17.24
C THR A 227 -3.38 -7.08 16.58
N LEU A 228 -3.99 -7.11 15.40
CA LEU A 228 -4.27 -8.37 14.70
C LEU A 228 -2.97 -9.13 14.35
N ALA A 229 -1.96 -8.40 13.87
CA ALA A 229 -0.66 -8.97 13.52
C ALA A 229 0.02 -9.63 14.74
N VAL A 230 0.01 -8.97 15.90
CA VAL A 230 0.53 -9.54 17.15
C VAL A 230 -0.22 -10.81 17.53
N GLN A 231 -1.55 -10.80 17.48
CA GLN A 231 -2.37 -11.93 17.90
C GLN A 231 -2.19 -13.14 16.98
N LEU A 232 -2.16 -12.93 15.65
CA LEU A 232 -1.90 -14.00 14.68
C LEU A 232 -0.49 -14.57 14.81
N ARG A 233 0.52 -13.73 15.09
CA ARG A 233 1.87 -14.20 15.40
C ARG A 233 1.87 -15.12 16.62
N ARG A 234 1.18 -14.75 17.69
CA ARG A 234 1.09 -15.56 18.92
C ARG A 234 0.35 -16.88 18.73
N MET A 235 -0.77 -16.86 18.01
CA MET A 235 -1.65 -18.03 17.89
C MET A 235 -1.28 -18.99 16.76
N ALA A 236 -0.63 -18.50 15.71
CA ALA A 236 -0.36 -19.27 14.48
C ALA A 236 1.06 -19.10 13.93
N ASN A 237 1.95 -18.40 14.64
CA ASN A 237 3.29 -18.04 14.15
C ASN A 237 3.26 -17.34 12.78
N ALA A 238 2.20 -16.57 12.52
CA ALA A 238 2.03 -15.85 11.27
C ALA A 238 2.88 -14.56 11.23
N THR A 239 3.40 -14.23 10.07
CA THR A 239 3.99 -12.92 9.75
C THR A 239 2.94 -12.07 9.06
N VAL A 240 2.56 -10.97 9.70
CA VAL A 240 1.52 -10.07 9.20
C VAL A 240 2.10 -8.67 9.08
N LEU A 241 2.04 -8.11 7.87
CA LEU A 241 2.33 -6.70 7.64
C LEU A 241 1.09 -5.88 7.99
N THR A 242 1.26 -4.70 8.56
CA THR A 242 0.13 -3.83 8.91
C THR A 242 0.28 -2.50 8.18
N THR A 243 -0.72 -2.12 7.39
CA THR A 243 -0.78 -0.75 6.85
C THR A 243 -1.39 0.19 7.87
N THR A 244 -0.80 1.37 8.02
CA THR A 244 -1.32 2.41 8.90
C THR A 244 -0.81 3.79 8.47
N LEU A 245 -1.46 4.84 8.96
CA LEU A 245 -1.03 6.23 8.87
C LEU A 245 -1.06 6.81 10.28
N ASP A 246 -0.22 7.79 10.57
CA ASP A 246 0.01 8.34 11.91
C ASP A 246 -0.94 9.51 12.24
N LEU A 247 -2.13 9.53 11.62
CA LEU A 247 -3.18 10.58 11.61
C LEU A 247 -3.46 11.22 12.99
N GLY A 248 -2.57 12.11 13.44
CA GLY A 248 -2.59 12.72 14.77
C GLY A 248 -2.14 11.83 15.93
N ALA A 249 -1.69 10.59 15.70
CA ALA A 249 -1.19 9.68 16.72
C ALA A 249 -0.14 8.68 16.13
N PRO A 250 0.85 8.23 16.92
CA PRO A 250 2.00 7.47 16.43
C PRO A 250 1.67 5.98 16.22
N TYR A 251 0.80 5.65 15.26
CA TYR A 251 0.35 4.28 15.01
C TYR A 251 1.48 3.38 14.49
N SER A 252 2.31 3.90 13.57
CA SER A 252 3.43 3.20 12.95
C SER A 252 4.49 2.85 13.98
N GLU A 253 4.92 3.81 14.81
CA GLU A 253 5.88 3.55 15.88
C GLU A 253 5.29 2.64 16.96
N ALA A 254 4.00 2.79 17.30
CA ALA A 254 3.36 1.86 18.24
C ALA A 254 3.34 0.42 17.70
N ALA A 255 3.00 0.21 16.42
CA ALA A 255 3.06 -1.10 15.79
C ALA A 255 4.49 -1.66 15.79
N ALA A 256 5.49 -0.84 15.45
CA ALA A 256 6.90 -1.21 15.50
C ALA A 256 7.36 -1.62 16.90
N LEU A 257 6.92 -0.91 17.95
CA LEU A 257 7.23 -1.23 19.35
C LEU A 257 6.60 -2.56 19.81
N ARG A 258 5.51 -3.00 19.17
CA ARG A 258 4.93 -4.34 19.36
C ARG A 258 5.60 -5.42 18.50
N GLY A 259 6.64 -5.05 17.74
CA GLY A 259 7.36 -5.94 16.84
C GLY A 259 6.58 -6.29 15.58
N VAL A 260 5.70 -5.40 15.13
CA VAL A 260 4.99 -5.51 13.85
C VAL A 260 5.67 -4.60 12.84
N VAL A 261 5.72 -4.99 11.56
CA VAL A 261 6.25 -4.13 10.50
C VAL A 261 5.12 -3.21 10.01
N PRO A 262 5.17 -1.89 10.28
CA PRO A 262 4.21 -0.95 9.74
C PRO A 262 4.56 -0.61 8.29
N LEU A 263 3.55 -0.61 7.43
CA LEU A 263 3.60 -0.04 6.09
C LEU A 263 2.88 1.31 6.15
N HIS A 264 3.64 2.39 6.15
CA HIS A 264 3.09 3.75 6.15
C HIS A 264 2.55 4.09 4.76
N ALA A 265 1.31 3.67 4.50
CA ALA A 265 0.69 3.71 3.18
C ALA A 265 -0.81 4.01 3.28
N PRO A 266 -1.37 4.83 2.38
CA PRO A 266 -2.80 5.07 2.30
C PRO A 266 -3.51 3.88 1.64
N LEU A 267 -4.83 3.82 1.80
CA LEU A 267 -5.66 2.72 1.28
C LEU A 267 -5.69 2.66 -0.25
N GLN A 268 -5.36 3.75 -0.94
CA GLN A 268 -5.33 3.85 -2.39
C GLN A 268 -4.02 3.35 -3.00
N GLN A 269 -2.99 3.13 -2.18
CA GLN A 269 -1.69 2.68 -2.68
C GLN A 269 -1.71 1.17 -2.90
N ARG A 270 -1.15 0.75 -4.04
CA ARG A 270 -0.86 -0.65 -4.31
C ARG A 270 0.02 -1.26 -3.20
N PHE A 271 -0.39 -2.40 -2.67
CA PHE A 271 0.32 -3.17 -1.67
C PHE A 271 1.71 -3.57 -2.17
N PRO A 272 2.79 -3.18 -1.46
CA PRO A 272 4.17 -3.42 -1.87
C PRO A 272 4.62 -4.85 -1.53
N VAL A 273 3.82 -5.85 -1.91
CA VAL A 273 4.09 -7.27 -1.72
C VAL A 273 3.91 -8.03 -3.03
N GLN A 274 4.59 -9.17 -3.13
CA GLN A 274 4.55 -10.04 -4.30
C GLN A 274 3.14 -10.57 -4.55
N ASP A 275 2.79 -10.73 -5.83
CA ASP A 275 1.51 -11.31 -6.27
C ASP A 275 1.39 -12.76 -5.78
N GLY A 276 0.20 -13.13 -5.29
CA GLY A 276 -0.17 -14.51 -4.98
C GLY A 276 0.55 -15.16 -3.80
N VAL A 277 1.10 -14.40 -2.85
CA VAL A 277 1.89 -14.96 -1.72
C VAL A 277 1.19 -14.95 -0.38
N LEU A 278 0.17 -14.11 -0.19
CA LEU A 278 -0.50 -13.95 1.11
C LEU A 278 -1.59 -15.00 1.32
N ASP A 279 -1.69 -15.49 2.56
CA ASP A 279 -2.74 -16.42 2.99
C ASP A 279 -3.99 -15.68 3.47
N LEU A 280 -3.82 -14.46 4.00
CA LEU A 280 -4.90 -13.63 4.57
C LEU A 280 -4.68 -12.14 4.23
N VAL A 281 -5.73 -11.47 3.75
CA VAL A 281 -5.82 -10.01 3.72
C VAL A 281 -7.04 -9.62 4.55
N ARG A 282 -6.86 -8.78 5.57
CA ARG A 282 -7.96 -8.24 6.38
C ARG A 282 -8.12 -6.76 6.08
N THR A 283 -9.35 -6.30 5.83
CA THR A 283 -9.69 -4.88 5.74
C THR A 283 -10.42 -4.48 7.02
N GLY A 284 -9.80 -3.64 7.85
CA GLY A 284 -10.38 -3.17 9.10
C GLY A 284 -11.31 -1.97 8.93
N HIS A 285 -11.71 -1.38 10.07
CA HIS A 285 -12.62 -0.24 10.14
C HIS A 285 -12.19 0.99 9.33
N ALA A 286 -10.89 1.17 9.06
CA ALA A 286 -10.41 2.24 8.19
C ALA A 286 -10.97 2.12 6.76
N VAL A 287 -11.27 0.90 6.31
CA VAL A 287 -11.87 0.61 5.01
C VAL A 287 -13.39 0.65 5.13
N ASN A 288 -14.00 1.75 4.70
CA ASN A 288 -15.46 1.92 4.74
C ASN A 288 -15.95 2.95 3.69
N ARG A 289 -17.24 3.31 3.72
CA ARG A 289 -17.91 4.16 2.71
C ARG A 289 -17.30 5.55 2.43
N TRP A 290 -16.39 6.07 3.26
CA TRP A 290 -15.73 7.35 2.93
C TRP A 290 -14.82 7.24 1.70
N ILE A 291 -14.38 6.01 1.38
CA ILE A 291 -13.52 5.75 0.22
C ILE A 291 -14.37 5.83 -1.05
N PRO A 292 -13.93 6.59 -2.08
CA PRO A 292 -14.60 6.60 -3.37
C PRO A 292 -14.71 5.20 -3.96
N GLY A 293 -15.87 4.86 -4.55
CA GLY A 293 -16.16 3.54 -5.10
C GLY A 293 -15.06 2.93 -5.97
N PRO A 294 -14.52 3.66 -6.98
CA PRO A 294 -13.43 3.14 -7.82
C PRO A 294 -12.15 2.82 -7.04
N ALA A 295 -11.82 3.62 -6.01
CA ALA A 295 -10.64 3.37 -5.18
C ALA A 295 -10.84 2.15 -4.27
N LEU A 296 -12.05 1.93 -3.76
CA LEU A 296 -12.39 0.72 -3.00
C LEU A 296 -12.33 -0.53 -3.91
N GLU A 297 -12.81 -0.43 -5.14
CA GLU A 297 -12.73 -1.51 -6.11
C GLU A 297 -11.26 -1.86 -6.44
N PHE A 298 -10.40 -0.86 -6.63
CA PHE A 298 -8.96 -1.10 -6.80
C PHE A 298 -8.32 -1.76 -5.58
N LEU A 299 -8.70 -1.37 -4.35
CA LEU A 299 -8.23 -2.03 -3.14
C LEU A 299 -8.61 -3.52 -3.12
N LEU A 300 -9.82 -3.86 -3.57
CA LEU A 300 -10.29 -5.25 -3.66
C LEU A 300 -9.53 -6.04 -4.72
N TYR A 301 -9.28 -5.48 -5.90
CA TYR A 301 -8.44 -6.12 -6.92
C TYR A 301 -7.00 -6.28 -6.47
N ASP A 302 -6.48 -5.35 -5.69
CA ASP A 302 -5.12 -5.45 -5.16
C ASP A 302 -5.02 -6.49 -4.05
N ALA A 303 -6.06 -6.62 -3.22
CA ALA A 303 -6.20 -7.73 -2.28
C ALA A 303 -6.28 -9.08 -3.01
N ASP A 304 -7.02 -9.16 -4.13
CA ASP A 304 -7.00 -10.35 -4.99
C ASP A 304 -5.60 -10.66 -5.51
N ARG A 305 -4.92 -9.67 -6.09
CA ARG A 305 -3.57 -9.84 -6.65
C ARG A 305 -2.61 -10.47 -5.65
N VAL A 306 -2.60 -10.01 -4.40
CA VAL A 306 -1.63 -10.48 -3.39
C VAL A 306 -2.02 -11.79 -2.72
N LEU A 307 -3.31 -12.14 -2.74
CA LEU A 307 -3.80 -13.40 -2.18
C LEU A 307 -3.43 -14.58 -3.07
N ARG A 308 -2.85 -15.62 -2.46
CA ARG A 308 -2.64 -16.92 -3.12
C ARG A 308 -3.98 -17.59 -3.45
N PRO A 309 -4.03 -18.51 -4.42
CA PRO A 309 -5.23 -19.31 -4.63
C PRO A 309 -5.65 -20.05 -3.35
N GLY A 310 -6.94 -19.99 -3.01
CA GLY A 310 -7.46 -20.52 -1.74
C GLY A 310 -7.23 -19.62 -0.51
N GLY A 311 -6.54 -18.48 -0.66
CA GLY A 311 -6.34 -17.48 0.40
C GLY A 311 -7.63 -16.78 0.80
N LEU A 312 -7.59 -16.08 1.94
CA LEU A 312 -8.76 -15.48 2.58
C LEU A 312 -8.75 -13.95 2.51
N LEU A 313 -9.85 -13.37 2.05
CA LEU A 313 -10.17 -11.96 2.24
C LEU A 313 -11.16 -11.83 3.40
N TRP A 314 -10.74 -11.13 4.46
CA TRP A 314 -11.57 -10.83 5.63
C TRP A 314 -11.95 -9.35 5.61
N MET A 315 -13.20 -9.06 5.26
CA MET A 315 -13.79 -7.74 5.44
C MET A 315 -14.34 -7.64 6.86
N ASP A 316 -13.70 -6.84 7.70
CA ASP A 316 -14.01 -6.77 9.12
C ASP A 316 -14.74 -5.47 9.45
N HIS A 317 -16.03 -5.57 9.76
CA HIS A 317 -16.88 -4.43 10.10
C HIS A 317 -16.84 -3.29 9.06
N PHE A 318 -16.95 -3.63 7.77
CA PHE A 318 -17.12 -2.65 6.71
C PHE A 318 -18.44 -1.91 6.90
N PHE A 319 -18.42 -0.58 6.99
CA PHE A 319 -19.61 0.23 7.25
C PHE A 319 -20.08 0.98 6.00
N CYS A 320 -21.40 0.94 5.75
CA CYS A 320 -22.06 1.70 4.69
C CYS A 320 -23.52 2.05 5.06
N ARG A 321 -24.23 2.78 4.19
CA ARG A 321 -25.69 2.92 4.29
C ARG A 321 -26.35 1.61 3.87
N ALA A 322 -27.46 1.24 4.51
CA ALA A 322 -28.16 -0.01 4.22
C ALA A 322 -28.56 -0.13 2.74
N GLY A 323 -29.07 0.95 2.13
CA GLY A 323 -29.43 0.96 0.71
C GLY A 323 -28.25 0.78 -0.25
N ASP A 324 -27.05 1.24 0.15
CA ASP A 324 -25.85 1.12 -0.69
C ASP A 324 -25.22 -0.28 -0.58
N LEU A 325 -25.49 -1.02 0.51
CA LEU A 325 -24.92 -2.35 0.70
C LEU A 325 -25.29 -3.27 -0.46
N ASP A 326 -26.58 -3.43 -0.74
CA ASP A 326 -27.06 -4.33 -1.79
C ASP A 326 -26.92 -3.71 -3.19
N ALA A 327 -27.04 -2.39 -3.31
CA ALA A 327 -27.00 -1.71 -4.61
C ALA A 327 -25.57 -1.51 -5.16
N VAL A 328 -24.57 -1.38 -4.29
CA VAL A 328 -23.20 -1.00 -4.68
C VAL A 328 -22.17 -2.01 -4.19
N TYR A 329 -22.12 -2.27 -2.89
CA TYR A 329 -20.99 -2.99 -2.31
C TYR A 329 -21.08 -4.51 -2.49
N VAL A 330 -22.27 -5.11 -2.39
CA VAL A 330 -22.46 -6.54 -2.65
C VAL A 330 -22.11 -6.92 -4.09
N PRO A 331 -22.57 -6.19 -5.14
CA PRO A 331 -22.14 -6.42 -6.51
C PRO A 331 -20.62 -6.26 -6.69
N MET A 332 -20.04 -5.20 -6.16
CA MET A 332 -18.59 -4.93 -6.24
C MET A 332 -17.76 -6.08 -5.64
N ILE A 333 -18.13 -6.56 -4.45
CA ILE A 333 -17.47 -7.72 -3.82
C ILE A 333 -17.73 -8.99 -4.66
N GLY A 334 -18.91 -9.12 -5.26
CA GLY A 334 -19.31 -10.23 -6.12
C GLY A 334 -18.44 -10.37 -7.37
N HIS A 335 -17.92 -9.28 -7.93
CA HIS A 335 -17.04 -9.30 -9.11
C HIS A 335 -15.75 -10.12 -8.89
N LEU A 336 -15.31 -10.28 -7.63
CA LEU A 336 -14.13 -11.11 -7.31
C LEU A 336 -14.37 -12.61 -7.54
N GLY A 337 -15.63 -13.07 -7.54
CA GLY A 337 -15.98 -14.48 -7.68
C GLY A 337 -15.57 -15.35 -6.47
N TYR A 338 -15.32 -14.75 -5.31
CA TYR A 338 -14.87 -15.46 -4.12
C TYR A 338 -15.99 -16.29 -3.47
N ARG A 339 -15.62 -17.44 -2.91
CA ARG A 339 -16.55 -18.28 -2.12
C ARG A 339 -16.80 -17.63 -0.77
N ARG A 340 -18.07 -17.44 -0.40
CA ARG A 340 -18.45 -16.91 0.93
C ARG A 340 -18.33 -17.99 2.00
N ILE A 341 -17.46 -17.78 3.00
CA ILE A 341 -17.34 -18.63 4.19
C ILE A 341 -18.17 -18.06 5.35
N LYS A 342 -18.10 -16.74 5.55
CA LYS A 342 -18.95 -16.00 6.50
C LYS A 342 -19.50 -14.77 5.81
N TRP A 343 -20.76 -14.47 6.06
CA TRP A 343 -21.43 -13.24 5.63
C TRP A 343 -22.40 -12.82 6.72
N THR A 344 -22.12 -11.72 7.41
CA THR A 344 -22.97 -11.24 8.51
C THR A 344 -23.15 -9.74 8.41
N VAL A 345 -24.42 -9.31 8.43
CA VAL A 345 -24.81 -7.91 8.39
C VAL A 345 -25.54 -7.58 9.68
N ALA A 346 -25.23 -6.45 10.30
CA ALA A 346 -25.99 -5.95 11.45
C ALA A 346 -26.10 -4.42 11.40
N SER A 347 -27.16 -3.88 12.01
CA SER A 347 -27.35 -2.44 12.09
C SER A 347 -26.22 -1.79 12.90
N LYS A 348 -25.72 -0.66 12.40
CA LYS A 348 -24.85 0.21 13.17
C LYS A 348 -25.73 1.13 14.02
N THR A 349 -25.67 0.93 15.33
CA THR A 349 -26.23 1.87 16.32
C THR A 349 -25.19 2.93 16.65
N ASP A 350 -25.62 4.19 16.74
CA ASP A 350 -24.77 5.22 17.34
C ASP A 350 -24.60 5.02 18.85
N ALA A 351 -23.81 5.88 19.49
CA ALA A 351 -23.56 5.81 20.93
C ALA A 351 -24.83 5.98 21.80
N GLY A 352 -25.93 6.50 21.23
CA GLY A 352 -27.23 6.63 21.87
C GLY A 352 -28.22 5.49 21.54
N GLY A 353 -27.78 4.48 20.78
CA GLY A 353 -28.62 3.36 20.36
C GLY A 353 -29.54 3.67 19.17
N LEU A 354 -29.45 4.86 18.56
CA LEU A 354 -30.25 5.21 17.39
C LEU A 354 -29.68 4.53 16.13
N LYS A 355 -30.61 4.01 15.31
CA LYS A 355 -30.30 3.37 14.03
C LYS A 355 -30.41 4.42 12.92
N ASN A 356 -29.28 4.89 12.43
CA ASN A 356 -29.22 5.95 11.41
C ASN A 356 -29.26 5.40 9.96
N GLY A 357 -29.90 4.24 9.74
CA GLY A 357 -29.93 3.57 8.44
C GLY A 357 -28.57 3.04 7.96
N GLU A 358 -27.59 2.94 8.87
CA GLU A 358 -26.24 2.44 8.60
C GLU A 358 -26.11 0.97 9.04
N VAL A 359 -25.26 0.21 8.35
CA VAL A 359 -25.00 -1.21 8.64
C VAL A 359 -23.50 -1.49 8.63
N TYR A 360 -23.11 -2.52 9.37
CA TYR A 360 -21.82 -3.17 9.26
C TYR A 360 -21.95 -4.51 8.54
N LEU A 361 -20.96 -4.82 7.72
CA LEU A 361 -20.73 -6.12 7.09
C LEU A 361 -19.44 -6.71 7.66
N THR A 362 -19.51 -7.93 8.19
CA THR A 362 -18.33 -8.80 8.33
C THR A 362 -18.46 -9.97 7.37
N ALA A 363 -17.47 -10.11 6.49
CA ALA A 363 -17.39 -11.20 5.52
C ALA A 363 -16.01 -11.88 5.57
N LEU A 364 -16.03 -13.21 5.48
CA LEU A 364 -14.83 -14.01 5.23
C LEU A 364 -15.04 -14.72 3.89
N LEU A 365 -14.18 -14.41 2.94
CA LEU A 365 -14.29 -14.81 1.54
C LEU A 365 -13.03 -15.58 1.14
N GLN A 366 -13.16 -16.62 0.33
CA GLN A 366 -12.04 -17.42 -0.14
C GLN A 366 -11.82 -17.23 -1.63
N LYS A 367 -10.58 -16.92 -2.00
CA LYS A 367 -10.14 -16.85 -3.39
C LYS A 367 -10.29 -18.23 -4.06
N PRO A 368 -10.89 -18.33 -5.26
CA PRO A 368 -11.03 -19.61 -5.95
C PRO A 368 -9.68 -20.32 -6.16
N LEU A 369 -9.71 -21.64 -6.13
CA LEU A 369 -8.58 -22.44 -6.61
C LEU A 369 -8.57 -22.39 -8.15
N PRO A 370 -7.40 -22.47 -8.81
CA PRO A 370 -7.35 -22.62 -10.24
C PRO A 370 -8.08 -23.93 -10.59
N ALA A 371 -8.89 -23.92 -11.65
CA ALA A 371 -9.50 -25.16 -12.13
C ALA A 371 -8.40 -26.18 -12.43
N SER A 372 -8.47 -27.36 -11.82
CA SER A 372 -7.58 -28.47 -12.14
C SER A 372 -7.74 -28.81 -13.63
N SER A 373 -6.66 -28.76 -14.41
CA SER A 373 -6.64 -29.14 -15.81
C SER A 373 -6.71 -30.67 -15.99
N THR A 374 -7.65 -31.34 -15.33
CA THR A 374 -7.85 -32.79 -15.41
C THR A 374 -9.26 -33.10 -15.87
N ALA A 375 -9.47 -33.12 -17.19
CA ALA A 375 -10.50 -33.93 -17.86
C ALA A 375 -10.38 -33.86 -19.41
N VAL A 376 -9.24 -34.23 -20.00
CA VAL A 376 -9.24 -34.77 -21.38
C VAL A 376 -8.15 -35.84 -21.54
N LYS A 377 -8.48 -37.07 -21.17
CA LYS A 377 -8.04 -38.29 -21.87
C LYS A 377 -9.26 -39.20 -21.88
N ALA A 378 -10.16 -38.98 -22.83
CA ALA A 378 -10.19 -39.73 -24.09
C ALA A 378 -10.28 -41.23 -23.82
N SER A 379 -11.50 -41.69 -23.54
CA SER A 379 -11.92 -43.03 -23.90
C SER A 379 -11.95 -43.10 -25.43
N SER A 380 -10.91 -43.66 -26.02
CA SER A 380 -10.94 -44.19 -27.39
C SER A 380 -10.82 -45.70 -27.28
N SER A 381 -11.97 -46.34 -27.55
CA SER A 381 -12.19 -47.62 -28.22
C SER A 381 -11.25 -48.79 -27.95
#